data_AF-A0A8E2BAQ1-F1
#
_entry.id   AF-A0A8E2BAQ1-F1
#
_cell.length_a   1.000
_cell.length_b   1.000
_cell.length_c   1.000
_cell.angle_alpha   90.00
_cell.angle_beta   90.00
_cell.angle_gamma   90.00
#
_symmetry.space_group_name_H-M   'P 1'
#
loop_
_entity.id
_entity.type
_entity.pdbx_description
1 polymer ?
#
loop_
_entity_poly.entity_id
_entity_poly.type
_entity_poly.pdbx_seq_one_letter_code
_entity_poly.pdbx_strand_id
1 'polypeptide(L)' 'MTMTREDVVSVLGRVDDEMIAELILTEASLTELKEAWAWVFGDDALMGEGRPLPGSRVAALIDLIAPDEDDVGPAQDTP' A
#
# COMPACT_ATOMS: atom_id res chain seq x y z
N MET A 1 11.56 3.73 -14.49
CA MET A 1 11.50 5.15 -14.09
C MET A 1 10.91 5.16 -12.70
N THR A 2 11.66 5.64 -11.71
CA THR A 2 11.18 5.71 -10.32
C THR A 2 10.04 6.71 -10.25
N MET A 3 9.02 6.41 -9.45
CA MET A 3 7.87 7.31 -9.28
C MET A 3 8.28 8.65 -8.66
N THR A 4 7.58 9.72 -9.01
CA THR A 4 7.77 11.06 -8.44
C THR A 4 6.67 11.38 -7.42
N ARG A 5 6.83 12.48 -6.67
CA ARG A 5 5.80 12.99 -5.77
C ARG A 5 4.44 13.17 -6.46
N GLU A 6 4.44 13.68 -7.68
CA GLU A 6 3.21 13.92 -8.44
C GLU A 6 2.50 12.61 -8.79
N ASP A 7 3.27 11.57 -9.08
CA ASP A 7 2.76 10.22 -9.31
C ASP A 7 2.12 9.64 -8.05
N VAL A 8 2.78 9.78 -6.90
CA VAL A 8 2.28 9.31 -5.59
C VAL A 8 0.95 9.98 -5.26
N VAL A 9 0.90 11.32 -5.32
CA VAL A 9 -0.31 12.11 -5.04
C VAL A 9 -1.42 11.80 -6.05
N SER A 10 -1.08 11.46 -7.29
CA SER A 10 -2.08 11.06 -8.30
C SER A 10 -2.74 9.71 -8.01
N VAL A 11 -2.05 8.80 -7.31
CA VAL A 11 -2.57 7.45 -6.98
C VAL A 11 -3.25 7.44 -5.61
N LEU A 12 -2.55 7.91 -4.58
CA LEU A 12 -3.02 7.88 -3.19
C LEU A 12 -3.88 9.10 -2.83
N GLY A 13 -3.84 10.15 -3.65
CA GLY A 13 -4.51 11.41 -3.34
C GLY A 13 -3.71 12.25 -2.35
N ARG A 14 -4.38 12.76 -1.31
CA ARG A 14 -3.75 13.64 -0.32
C ARG A 14 -3.04 12.81 0.75
N VAL A 15 -1.75 12.59 0.55
CA VAL A 15 -0.83 11.95 1.51
C VAL A 15 0.23 12.93 1.99
N ASP A 16 0.81 12.66 3.16
CA ASP A 16 1.85 13.47 3.77
C ASP A 16 3.20 13.33 3.06
N ASP A 17 4.03 14.38 3.18
CA ASP A 17 5.38 14.42 2.61
C ASP A 17 6.28 13.27 3.08
N GLU A 18 6.09 12.80 4.32
CA GLU A 18 6.81 11.68 4.92
C GLU A 18 6.51 10.37 4.19
N MET A 19 5.22 10.04 4.04
CA MET A 19 4.77 8.87 3.27
C MET A 19 5.26 8.93 1.82
N ILE A 20 5.22 10.11 1.19
CA ILE A 20 5.76 10.29 -0.16
C ILE A 20 7.26 9.96 -0.20
N ALA A 21 8.03 10.41 0.78
CA ALA A 21 9.47 10.16 0.84
C ALA A 21 9.78 8.66 1.01
N GLU A 22 9.04 7.95 1.87
CA GLU A 22 9.19 6.51 2.06
C GLU A 22 8.86 5.72 0.79
N LEU A 23 7.77 6.06 0.11
CA LEU A 23 7.39 5.44 -1.15
C LEU A 23 8.45 5.65 -2.25
N ILE A 24 9.02 6.85 -2.35
CA ILE A 24 10.12 7.13 -3.29
C ILE A 24 11.39 6.37 -2.90
N LEU A 25 11.68 6.24 -1.60
CA LEU A 25 12.84 5.51 -1.08
C LEU A 25 12.82 4.01 -1.41
N THR A 26 11.63 3.42 -1.60
CA THR A 26 11.50 2.03 -2.07
C THR A 26 12.03 1.80 -3.50
N GLU A 27 12.32 2.89 -4.21
CA GLU A 27 12.71 2.94 -5.62
C GLU A 27 11.68 2.26 -6.55
N ALA A 28 10.43 2.20 -6.13
CA ALA A 28 9.37 1.58 -6.92
C ALA A 28 8.91 2.47 -8.07
N SER A 29 8.35 1.80 -9.07
CA SER A 29 7.72 2.43 -10.21
C SER A 29 6.25 2.77 -9.91
N LEU A 30 5.70 3.70 -10.68
CA LEU A 30 4.28 4.06 -10.60
C LEU A 30 3.36 2.85 -10.80
N THR A 31 3.75 1.90 -11.65
CA THR A 31 2.97 0.68 -11.90
C THR A 31 2.88 -0.16 -10.63
N GLU A 32 4.01 -0.38 -9.94
CA GLU A 32 4.06 -1.11 -8.67
C GLU A 32 3.23 -0.43 -7.58
N LEU A 33 3.24 0.91 -7.52
CA LEU A 33 2.41 1.67 -6.58
C LEU A 33 0.91 1.48 -6.86
N LYS A 34 0.49 1.52 -8.12
CA LYS A 34 -0.92 1.28 -8.50
C LYS A 34 -1.35 -0.14 -8.19
N GLU A 35 -0.48 -1.12 -8.42
CA GLU A 35 -0.73 -2.51 -8.05
C GLU A 35 -0.89 -2.66 -6.54
N ALA A 36 0.03 -2.09 -5.75
CA ALA A 36 -0.07 -2.10 -4.28
C ALA A 36 -1.35 -1.43 -3.79
N TRP A 37 -1.68 -0.24 -4.31
CA TRP A 37 -2.89 0.49 -3.94
C TRP A 37 -4.17 -0.30 -4.28
N ALA A 38 -4.22 -0.91 -5.47
CA ALA A 38 -5.32 -1.79 -5.86
C ALA A 38 -5.37 -3.07 -5.00
N TRP A 39 -4.24 -3.49 -4.44
CA TRP A 39 -4.19 -4.63 -3.52
C TRP A 39 -4.72 -4.28 -2.12
N VAL A 40 -4.50 -3.05 -1.64
CA VAL A 40 -5.01 -2.59 -0.35
C VAL A 40 -6.47 -2.14 -0.43
N PHE A 41 -6.84 -1.39 -1.47
CA PHE A 41 -8.13 -0.70 -1.57
C PHE A 41 -8.99 -1.11 -2.77
N GLY A 42 -8.49 -1.98 -3.65
CA GLY A 42 -9.25 -2.44 -4.81
C GLY A 42 -10.36 -3.43 -4.43
N ASP A 43 -11.43 -3.40 -5.21
CA ASP A 43 -12.59 -4.27 -5.03
C ASP A 43 -12.27 -5.71 -5.47
N ASP A 44 -12.75 -6.70 -4.69
CA ASP A 44 -12.52 -8.15 -4.72
C ASP A 44 -12.47 -8.80 -6.14
N ALA A 45 -13.13 -8.19 -7.12
CA ALA A 45 -13.15 -8.64 -8.52
C ALA A 45 -11.77 -8.64 -9.23
N LEU A 46 -10.77 -7.91 -8.75
CA LEU A 46 -9.38 -7.95 -9.26
C LEU A 46 -8.45 -8.90 -8.46
N MET A 47 -8.90 -9.38 -7.29
CA MET A 47 -8.18 -10.30 -6.40
C MET A 47 -8.59 -11.76 -6.57
N GLY A 48 -9.57 -12.04 -7.46
CA GLY A 48 -10.38 -13.25 -7.48
C GLY A 48 -9.72 -14.62 -7.74
N GLU A 49 -8.40 -14.75 -7.86
CA GLU A 49 -7.78 -16.06 -8.07
C GLU A 49 -6.40 -16.17 -7.40
N GLY A 50 -6.35 -16.19 -6.06
CA GLY A 50 -5.22 -16.75 -5.29
C GLY A 50 -3.82 -16.36 -5.76
N ARG A 51 -3.65 -15.12 -6.25
CA ARG A 51 -2.40 -14.67 -6.87
C ARG A 51 -1.31 -14.67 -5.80
N PRO A 52 -0.15 -15.30 -6.04
CA PRO A 52 0.97 -15.20 -5.11
C PRO A 52 1.29 -13.72 -4.90
N LEU A 53 1.67 -13.36 -3.66
CA LEU A 53 2.07 -12.00 -3.29
C LEU A 53 2.90 -11.38 -4.41
N PRO A 54 2.55 -10.15 -4.85
CA PRO A 54 3.30 -9.48 -5.89
C PRO A 54 4.76 -9.32 -5.42
N GLY A 55 5.68 -9.09 -6.36
CA GLY A 55 7.12 -9.11 -6.09
C GLY A 55 7.53 -8.30 -4.85
N SER A 56 8.68 -8.62 -4.25
CA SER A 56 9.14 -8.09 -2.96
C SER A 56 8.99 -6.57 -2.78
N ARG A 57 9.08 -5.80 -3.87
CA ARG A 57 8.88 -4.35 -3.87
C ARG A 57 7.41 -3.94 -3.71
N VAL A 58 6.48 -4.56 -4.42
CA VAL A 58 5.03 -4.28 -4.28
C VAL A 58 4.56 -4.69 -2.88
N ALA A 59 5.07 -5.80 -2.35
CA ALA A 59 4.78 -6.22 -0.98
C ALA A 59 5.20 -5.16 0.06
N ALA A 60 6.37 -4.53 -0.10
CA ALA A 60 6.79 -3.43 0.77
C ALA A 60 5.90 -2.18 0.64
N LEU A 61 5.40 -1.87 -0.57
CA LEU A 61 4.45 -0.78 -0.75
C LEU A 61 3.09 -1.07 -0.11
N ILE A 62 2.61 -2.31 -0.21
CA ILE A 62 1.36 -2.75 0.44
C ILE A 62 1.46 -2.53 1.95
N ASP A 63 2.58 -2.94 2.57
CA ASP A 63 2.84 -2.75 3.99
C ASP A 63 2.82 -1.27 4.42
N LEU A 64 3.41 -0.39 3.61
CA LEU A 64 3.44 1.06 3.85
C LEU A 64 2.07 1.76 3.68
N ILE A 65 1.22 1.24 2.79
CA ILE A 65 -0.04 1.88 2.38
C ILE A 65 -1.23 1.28 3.15
N ALA A 66 -1.10 0.03 3.60
CA ALA A 66 -2.09 -0.63 4.43
C ALA A 66 -2.37 0.24 5.67
N PRO A 67 -3.64 0.50 5.99
CA PRO A 67 -3.95 1.14 7.27
C PRO A 67 -3.42 0.23 8.38
N ASP A 68 -2.68 0.81 9.32
CA ASP A 68 -2.20 0.14 10.52
C ASP A 68 -3.41 -0.53 11.20
N GLU A 69 -3.52 -1.87 11.13
CA GLU A 69 -4.65 -2.62 11.71
C GLU A 69 -4.57 -2.68 13.25
N ASP A 70 -3.77 -1.82 13.88
CA ASP A 70 -3.56 -1.72 15.32
C ASP A 70 -4.40 -0.59 15.96
N ASP A 71 -5.72 -0.64 15.80
CA ASP A 71 -6.67 -0.15 16.83
C ASP A 71 -7.83 -1.13 17.03
N VAL A 72 -7.53 -2.43 17.05
CA VAL A 72 -8.28 -3.37 17.89
C VAL A 72 -7.40 -3.70 19.08
N GLY A 73 -7.40 -2.78 20.06
CA GLY A 73 -6.84 -3.04 21.38
C GLY A 73 -7.31 -4.41 21.87
N PRO A 74 -6.47 -5.17 22.60
CA PRO A 74 -6.84 -6.50 23.04
C PRO A 74 -8.14 -6.38 23.80
N ALA A 75 -9.24 -6.96 23.27
CA ALA A 75 -10.43 -7.21 24.06
C ALA A 75 -10.01 -8.25 25.10
N GLN A 76 -9.47 -7.70 26.20
CA GLN A 76 -9.24 -8.34 27.46
C GLN A 76 -10.52 -9.08 27.84
N ASP A 77 -10.36 -10.36 28.14
CA ASP A 77 -10.98 -11.05 29.27
C ASP A 77 -12.33 -10.49 29.76
N THR A 78 -13.41 -11.24 29.55
CA THR A 78 -14.67 -11.05 30.28
C THR A 78 -15.23 -12.44 30.60
N PRO A 79 -15.60 -12.71 31.87
CA PRO A 79 -15.51 -14.02 32.53
C PRO A 79 -16.44 -15.14 32.03
#